data_AF-A0A068NWY7-F1
#
_entry.id   AF-A0A068NWY7-F1
#
_cell.length_a   1.000
_cell.length_b   1.000
_cell.length_c   1.000
_cell.angle_alpha   90.00
_cell.angle_beta   90.00
_cell.angle_gamma   90.00
#
_symmetry.space_group_name_H-M   'P 1'
#
loop_
_entity.id
_entity.type
_entity.pdbx_description
1 polymer ?
#
loop_
_entity_poly.entity_id
_entity_poly.type
_entity_poly.pdbx_seq_one_letter_code
_entity_poly.pdbx_strand_id
1 'polypeptide(L)'
;MQRPDTPADSAQALKKELSRLRAKLTETSDRDIKAALQMRIEQIQSEMPKDSPGAAKADPAAEEKELARLRIKLQHTTDRDIQAALQMKIDQLKASIAEESDKPVAAAEAAEEEEPEIQPSSPEQIVIADGLIRQARVEKMRNNVARSTELIKQASEVAPGSAAVLEALGDDLMERRLVKQAVAAYKRASRLEPKNVAVEEKFALAALQLQSFGSLDDQMRSMSDPLLLSREDTLARVPYAAVLSAFFPGVGHLVLGQTTKGFAILAGWVICIVWAITQRNDLEMIFRTVGGQSRHPNYVVLLPIAIGAVIYVSTLMSFKGMSRTTVKKNIHRPPPPTEGGNLPFE
;
A
#
# COMPACT_ATOMS: atom_id res chain seq x y z
N MET A 1 -29.18 -6.60 50.97
CA MET A 1 -29.22 -6.91 49.52
C MET A 1 -28.02 -6.25 48.85
N GLN A 2 -26.88 -6.92 48.81
CA GLN A 2 -25.75 -6.54 47.96
C GLN A 2 -25.60 -7.68 46.96
N ARG A 3 -25.84 -7.41 45.67
CA ARG A 3 -25.60 -8.36 44.59
C ARG A 3 -24.09 -8.64 44.56
N PRO A 4 -23.65 -9.90 44.36
CA PRO A 4 -22.23 -10.19 44.20
C PRO A 4 -21.74 -9.53 42.91
N ASP A 5 -20.72 -8.67 43.03
CA ASP A 5 -20.06 -8.04 41.90
C ASP A 5 -19.51 -9.14 40.99
N THR A 6 -20.04 -9.25 39.78
CA THR A 6 -19.53 -10.21 38.82
C THR A 6 -18.16 -9.72 38.32
N PRO A 7 -17.18 -10.61 38.09
CA PRO A 7 -15.85 -10.22 37.58
C PRO A 7 -15.91 -9.53 36.20
N ALA A 8 -17.04 -9.65 35.49
CA ALA A 8 -17.29 -8.94 34.24
C ALA A 8 -17.58 -7.44 34.46
N ASP A 9 -18.29 -7.09 35.54
CA ASP A 9 -18.65 -5.70 35.87
C ASP A 9 -17.42 -4.90 36.33
N SER A 10 -16.52 -5.52 37.10
CA SER A 10 -15.25 -4.91 37.52
C SER A 10 -14.31 -4.67 36.34
N ALA A 11 -14.23 -5.61 35.40
CA ALA A 11 -13.42 -5.46 34.19
C ALA A 11 -13.91 -4.33 33.27
N GLN A 12 -15.24 -4.14 33.15
CA GLN A 12 -15.80 -3.02 32.38
C GLN A 12 -15.57 -1.67 33.07
N ALA A 13 -15.66 -1.61 34.40
CA ALA A 13 -15.37 -0.41 35.17
C ALA A 13 -13.90 0.03 34.99
N LEU A 14 -12.95 -0.92 35.06
CA LEU A 14 -11.52 -0.65 34.85
C LEU A 14 -11.24 -0.17 33.42
N LYS A 15 -11.88 -0.75 32.40
CA LYS A 15 -11.75 -0.27 31.00
C LYS A 15 -12.24 1.17 30.83
N LYS A 16 -13.33 1.55 31.50
CA LYS A 16 -13.88 2.91 31.48
C LYS A 16 -13.01 3.92 32.24
N GLU A 17 -12.37 3.49 33.32
CA GLU A 17 -11.40 4.30 34.05
C GLU A 17 -10.13 4.54 33.21
N LEU A 18 -9.64 3.49 32.53
CA LEU A 18 -8.48 3.56 31.66
C LEU A 18 -8.70 4.51 30.48
N SER A 19 -9.87 4.48 29.83
CA SER A 19 -10.19 5.41 28.73
C SER A 19 -10.24 6.86 29.20
N ARG A 20 -10.79 7.13 30.39
CA ARG A 20 -10.80 8.47 31.00
C ARG A 20 -9.40 8.98 31.32
N LEU A 21 -8.54 8.14 31.90
CA LEU A 21 -7.17 8.51 32.23
C LEU A 21 -6.33 8.79 30.97
N ARG A 22 -6.50 8.01 29.90
CA ARG A 22 -5.84 8.27 28.61
C ARG A 22 -6.29 9.58 27.97
N ALA A 23 -7.58 9.92 28.02
CA ALA A 23 -8.07 11.20 27.54
C ALA A 23 -7.47 12.38 28.35
N LYS A 24 -7.38 12.22 29.68
CA LYS A 24 -6.78 13.24 30.56
C LYS A 24 -5.27 13.39 30.34
N LEU A 25 -4.57 12.31 29.97
CA LEU A 25 -3.15 12.32 29.61
C LEU A 25 -2.88 13.12 28.33
N THR A 26 -3.81 13.11 27.36
CA THR A 26 -3.67 13.87 26.12
C THR A 26 -3.95 15.37 26.29
N GLU A 27 -4.75 15.72 27.29
CA GLU A 27 -5.14 17.11 27.56
C GLU A 27 -4.17 17.84 28.50
N THR A 28 -3.41 17.09 29.30
CA THR A 28 -2.51 17.67 30.31
C THR A 28 -1.11 17.94 29.74
N SER A 29 -0.64 19.19 29.87
CA SER A 29 0.69 19.64 29.45
C SER A 29 1.75 19.58 30.55
N ASP A 30 1.34 19.47 31.82
CA ASP A 30 2.23 19.41 32.98
C ASP A 30 2.94 18.05 33.09
N ARG A 31 4.27 18.09 33.25
CA ARG A 31 5.15 16.91 33.20
C ARG A 31 4.92 15.98 34.40
N ASP A 32 4.71 16.54 35.59
CA ASP A 32 4.59 15.75 36.82
C ASP A 32 3.22 15.05 36.89
N ILE A 33 2.18 15.76 36.43
CA ILE A 33 0.83 15.21 36.32
C ILE A 33 0.79 14.13 35.24
N LYS A 34 1.51 14.30 34.13
CA LYS A 34 1.62 13.29 33.06
C LYS A 34 2.28 12.01 33.55
N ALA A 35 3.36 12.12 34.34
CA ALA A 35 4.02 10.97 34.95
C ALA A 35 3.10 10.25 35.96
N ALA A 36 2.38 11.01 36.79
CA ALA A 36 1.41 10.44 37.74
C ALA A 36 0.25 9.70 37.04
N LEU A 37 -0.28 10.28 35.94
CA LEU A 37 -1.31 9.65 35.13
C LEU A 37 -0.81 8.38 34.44
N GLN A 38 0.45 8.37 33.95
CA GLN A 38 1.07 7.17 33.37
C GLN A 38 1.21 6.05 34.39
N MET A 39 1.73 6.34 35.59
CA MET A 39 1.83 5.34 36.66
C MET A 39 0.47 4.76 37.05
N ARG A 40 -0.58 5.61 37.11
CA ARG A 40 -1.94 5.14 37.43
C ARG A 40 -2.52 4.25 36.33
N ILE A 41 -2.23 4.55 35.06
CA ILE A 41 -2.64 3.71 33.92
C ILE A 41 -1.95 2.35 33.99
N GLU A 42 -0.65 2.31 34.27
CA GLU A 42 0.10 1.05 34.39
C GLU A 42 -0.39 0.19 35.55
N GLN A 43 -0.71 0.80 36.70
CA GLN A 43 -1.28 0.09 37.85
C GLN A 43 -2.63 -0.56 37.50
N ILE A 44 -3.54 0.18 36.86
CA ILE A 44 -4.85 -0.35 36.44
C ILE A 44 -4.70 -1.45 35.38
N GLN A 45 -3.72 -1.35 34.48
CA GLN A 45 -3.42 -2.39 33.50
C GLN A 45 -2.93 -3.68 34.16
N SER A 46 -2.18 -3.60 35.27
CA SER A 46 -1.70 -4.76 36.02
C SER A 46 -2.82 -5.47 36.80
N GLU A 47 -3.88 -4.74 37.17
CA GLU A 47 -5.03 -5.27 37.92
C GLU A 47 -6.10 -5.91 37.01
N MET A 48 -6.03 -5.72 35.69
CA MET A 48 -6.97 -6.37 34.76
C MET A 48 -6.68 -7.88 34.62
N PRO A 49 -7.68 -8.77 34.72
CA PRO A 49 -7.51 -10.19 34.52
C PRO A 49 -7.04 -10.48 33.08
N LYS A 50 -5.95 -11.26 32.95
CA LYS A 50 -5.27 -11.57 31.68
C LYS A 50 -6.12 -12.40 30.68
N ASP A 51 -7.29 -12.89 31.09
CA ASP A 51 -8.13 -13.82 30.32
C ASP A 51 -9.47 -13.22 29.82
N SER A 52 -9.52 -11.93 29.49
CA SER A 52 -10.66 -11.36 28.77
C SER A 52 -10.31 -11.02 27.32
N PRO A 53 -11.17 -11.36 26.32
CA PRO A 53 -10.88 -11.35 24.88
C PRO A 53 -10.90 -9.92 24.29
N GLY A 54 -10.10 -9.05 24.88
CA GLY A 54 -9.93 -7.65 24.51
C GLY A 54 -8.52 -7.13 24.77
N ALA A 55 -7.53 -8.01 24.96
CA ALA A 55 -6.24 -7.75 24.35
C ALA A 55 -6.54 -7.70 22.86
N ALA A 56 -6.47 -6.51 22.27
CA ALA A 56 -6.55 -6.38 20.82
C ALA A 56 -5.63 -7.46 20.25
N LYS A 57 -6.18 -8.43 19.49
CA LYS A 57 -5.37 -9.29 18.64
C LYS A 57 -4.40 -8.35 17.97
N ALA A 58 -3.14 -8.43 18.36
CA ALA A 58 -2.13 -7.55 17.84
C ALA A 58 -2.10 -7.88 16.36
N ASP A 59 -2.49 -6.90 15.54
CA ASP A 59 -2.44 -7.06 14.11
C ASP A 59 -0.99 -7.46 13.80
N PRO A 60 -0.69 -8.63 13.21
CA PRO A 60 0.70 -9.07 13.02
C PRO A 60 1.50 -8.04 12.23
N ALA A 61 0.81 -7.31 11.34
CA ALA A 61 1.34 -6.16 10.61
C ALA A 61 1.69 -4.95 11.49
N ALA A 62 1.11 -4.79 12.69
CA ALA A 62 1.45 -3.75 13.65
C ALA A 62 2.68 -4.11 14.50
N GLU A 63 2.84 -5.38 14.89
CA GLU A 63 4.03 -5.85 15.62
C GLU A 63 5.28 -5.83 14.72
N GLU A 64 5.14 -6.22 13.45
CA GLU A 64 6.22 -6.11 12.45
C GLU A 64 6.67 -4.66 12.23
N LYS A 65 5.72 -3.70 12.22
CA LYS A 65 6.01 -2.27 12.15
C LYS A 65 6.72 -1.75 13.38
N GLU A 66 6.34 -2.20 14.58
CA GLU A 66 7.03 -1.81 15.82
C GLU A 66 8.46 -2.38 15.85
N LEU A 67 8.65 -3.62 15.39
CA LEU A 67 9.97 -4.26 15.26
C LEU A 67 10.86 -3.53 14.24
N ALA A 68 10.33 -3.12 13.08
CA ALA A 68 11.08 -2.32 12.11
C ALA A 68 11.52 -0.97 12.69
N ARG A 69 10.62 -0.30 13.42
CA ARG A 69 10.91 0.98 14.10
C ARG A 69 12.00 0.82 15.17
N LEU A 70 11.95 -0.25 15.95
CA LEU A 70 12.93 -0.51 17.02
C LEU A 70 14.32 -0.85 16.45
N ARG A 71 14.41 -1.61 15.35
CA ARG A 71 15.67 -1.90 14.66
C ARG A 71 16.37 -0.65 14.14
N ILE A 72 15.61 0.29 13.58
CA ILE A 72 16.15 1.58 13.13
C ILE A 72 16.62 2.40 14.33
N LYS A 73 15.86 2.42 15.43
CA LYS A 73 16.25 3.12 16.65
C LYS A 73 17.54 2.56 17.25
N LEU A 74 17.75 1.24 17.19
CA LEU A 74 18.98 0.59 17.64
C LEU A 74 20.20 1.00 16.80
N GLN A 75 20.06 1.14 15.47
CA GLN A 75 21.15 1.57 14.59
C GLN A 75 21.64 3.01 14.86
N HIS A 76 20.76 3.88 15.36
CA HIS A 76 21.08 5.29 15.62
C HIS A 76 21.39 5.60 17.09
N THR A 77 21.30 4.62 17.99
CA THR A 77 21.60 4.80 19.41
C THR A 77 23.05 4.39 19.66
N THR A 78 23.88 5.28 20.19
CA THR A 78 25.30 5.02 20.49
C THR A 78 25.54 4.52 21.91
N ASP A 79 24.56 4.69 22.80
CA ASP A 79 24.64 4.30 24.21
C ASP A 79 24.42 2.79 24.37
N ARG A 80 25.36 2.12 25.05
CA ARG A 80 25.46 0.66 25.15
C ARG A 80 24.30 0.06 25.96
N ASP A 81 23.87 0.75 27.01
CA ASP A 81 22.81 0.26 27.89
C ASP A 81 21.44 0.37 27.19
N ILE A 82 21.24 1.43 26.41
CA ILE A 82 20.03 1.65 25.63
C ILE A 82 19.98 0.67 24.44
N GLN A 83 21.13 0.37 23.81
CA GLN A 83 21.22 -0.68 22.79
C GLN A 83 20.82 -2.05 23.37
N ALA A 84 21.31 -2.41 24.56
CA ALA A 84 20.94 -3.67 25.20
C ALA A 84 19.43 -3.76 25.49
N ALA A 85 18.83 -2.68 25.98
CA ALA A 85 17.38 -2.62 26.25
C ALA A 85 16.55 -2.70 24.95
N LEU A 86 16.97 -2.00 23.88
CA LEU A 86 16.32 -2.07 22.57
C LEU A 86 16.45 -3.47 21.96
N GLN A 87 17.61 -4.09 22.09
CA GLN A 87 17.86 -5.44 21.60
C GLN A 87 16.97 -6.45 22.32
N MET A 88 16.85 -6.39 23.64
CA MET A 88 15.92 -7.23 24.40
C MET A 88 14.47 -7.05 23.94
N LYS A 89 14.04 -5.80 23.70
CA LYS A 89 12.67 -5.54 23.23
C LYS A 89 12.44 -6.06 21.81
N ILE A 90 13.44 -5.93 20.93
CA ILE A 90 13.40 -6.52 19.58
C ILE A 90 13.31 -8.04 19.67
N ASP A 91 14.07 -8.67 20.55
CA ASP A 91 14.10 -10.12 20.66
C ASP A 91 12.82 -10.66 21.33
N GLN A 92 12.20 -9.91 22.25
CA GLN A 92 10.86 -10.19 22.77
C GLN A 92 9.77 -10.07 21.70
N LEU A 93 9.80 -9.01 20.87
CA LEU A 93 8.85 -8.87 19.75
C LEU A 93 9.09 -9.94 18.67
N LYS A 94 10.35 -10.32 18.40
CA LYS A 94 10.62 -11.44 17.50
C LYS A 94 10.08 -12.75 18.08
N ALA A 95 10.19 -12.96 19.39
CA ALA A 95 9.66 -14.14 20.05
C ALA A 95 8.13 -14.15 20.05
N SER A 96 7.47 -13.00 20.26
CA SER A 96 6.00 -12.89 20.14
C SER A 96 5.54 -13.11 18.71
N ILE A 97 6.20 -12.51 17.72
CA ILE A 97 5.92 -12.74 16.30
C ILE A 97 6.21 -14.19 15.92
N ALA A 98 7.26 -14.82 16.47
CA ALA A 98 7.57 -16.22 16.23
C ALA A 98 6.52 -17.15 16.84
N GLU A 99 6.13 -16.94 18.11
CA GLU A 99 5.05 -17.70 18.77
C GLU A 99 3.69 -17.48 18.09
N GLU A 100 3.40 -16.28 17.58
CA GLU A 100 2.19 -15.98 16.80
C GLU A 100 2.29 -16.59 15.39
N SER A 101 3.45 -16.59 14.75
CA SER A 101 3.67 -17.22 13.43
C SER A 101 3.56 -18.75 13.50
N ASP A 102 3.96 -19.36 14.62
CA ASP A 102 3.84 -20.80 14.85
C ASP A 102 2.39 -21.23 15.21
N LYS A 103 1.45 -20.28 15.38
CA LYS A 103 0.08 -20.55 15.83
C LYS A 103 -1.08 -19.84 15.10
N PRO A 104 -0.92 -19.30 13.88
CA PRO A 104 -1.74 -19.87 12.81
C PRO A 104 -1.12 -19.76 11.40
N VAL A 105 0.20 -19.69 11.21
CA VAL A 105 0.77 -19.83 9.84
C VAL A 105 0.97 -21.29 9.48
N ALA A 106 1.32 -22.15 10.44
CA ALA A 106 1.24 -23.60 10.25
C ALA A 106 -0.20 -24.05 9.94
N ALA A 107 -1.23 -23.37 10.48
CA ALA A 107 -2.62 -23.63 10.15
C ALA A 107 -3.09 -22.94 8.86
N ALA A 108 -2.43 -21.88 8.36
CA ALA A 108 -2.81 -21.19 7.12
C ALA A 108 -2.08 -21.76 5.89
N GLU A 109 -0.83 -22.20 6.05
CA GLU A 109 -0.13 -23.01 5.05
C GLU A 109 -0.68 -24.44 5.04
N ALA A 110 -1.04 -25.04 6.19
CA ALA A 110 -1.78 -26.30 6.21
C ALA A 110 -3.27 -26.17 5.81
N ALA A 111 -3.93 -25.01 5.98
CA ALA A 111 -5.28 -24.78 5.46
C ALA A 111 -5.33 -24.37 3.98
N GLU A 112 -4.19 -24.00 3.36
CA GLU A 112 -4.09 -24.04 1.90
C GLU A 112 -3.96 -25.48 1.35
N GLU A 113 -3.57 -26.44 2.21
CA GLU A 113 -3.51 -27.88 1.88
C GLU A 113 -4.76 -28.67 2.32
N GLU A 114 -5.58 -28.17 3.25
CA GLU A 114 -6.92 -28.70 3.57
C GLU A 114 -8.04 -27.87 2.89
N GLU A 115 -7.93 -27.58 1.60
CA GLU A 115 -9.14 -27.35 0.80
C GLU A 115 -9.86 -28.71 0.68
N PRO A 116 -11.18 -28.79 0.96
CA PRO A 116 -11.90 -30.06 0.85
C PRO A 116 -11.61 -30.64 -0.54
N GLU A 117 -11.18 -31.92 -0.59
CA GLU A 117 -10.96 -32.65 -1.84
C GLU A 117 -12.07 -32.25 -2.81
N ILE A 118 -11.69 -31.63 -3.93
CA ILE A 118 -12.65 -31.11 -4.88
C ILE A 118 -13.36 -32.32 -5.46
N GLN A 119 -14.49 -32.68 -4.86
CA GLN A 119 -15.32 -33.76 -5.37
C GLN A 119 -15.74 -33.33 -6.76
N PRO A 120 -15.37 -34.10 -7.81
CA PRO A 120 -15.79 -33.77 -9.15
C PRO A 120 -17.31 -33.71 -9.16
N SER A 121 -17.87 -32.53 -9.42
CA SER A 121 -19.31 -32.33 -9.46
C SER A 121 -19.94 -33.36 -10.41
N SER A 122 -21.06 -33.96 -10.00
CA SER A 122 -21.75 -34.95 -10.84
C SER A 122 -22.09 -34.33 -12.21
N PRO A 123 -22.04 -35.09 -13.32
CA PRO A 123 -22.41 -34.57 -14.65
C PRO A 123 -23.79 -33.89 -14.67
N GLU A 124 -24.74 -34.37 -13.86
CA GLU A 124 -26.07 -33.75 -13.72
C GLU A 124 -26.01 -32.37 -13.05
N GLN A 125 -25.17 -32.21 -12.02
CA GLN A 125 -24.98 -30.93 -11.32
C GLN A 125 -24.31 -29.90 -12.22
N ILE A 126 -23.36 -30.33 -13.07
CA ILE A 126 -22.70 -29.47 -14.05
C ILE A 126 -23.71 -28.91 -15.04
N VAL A 127 -24.63 -29.73 -15.56
CA VAL A 127 -25.68 -29.28 -16.49
C VAL A 127 -26.62 -28.26 -15.85
N ILE A 128 -27.01 -28.48 -14.59
CA ILE A 128 -27.84 -27.53 -13.84
C ILE A 128 -27.09 -26.20 -13.64
N ALA A 129 -25.83 -26.27 -13.22
CA ALA A 129 -24.99 -25.09 -13.00
C ALA A 129 -24.74 -24.30 -14.29
N ASP A 130 -24.51 -24.98 -15.42
CA ASP A 130 -24.39 -24.35 -16.73
C ASP A 130 -25.67 -23.60 -17.14
N GLY A 131 -26.84 -24.18 -16.82
CA GLY A 131 -28.13 -23.51 -17.00
C GLY A 131 -28.21 -22.20 -16.22
N LEU A 132 -27.79 -22.23 -14.95
CA LEU A 132 -27.75 -21.06 -14.08
C LEU A 132 -26.76 -20.00 -14.59
N ILE A 133 -25.57 -20.39 -15.07
CA ILE A 133 -24.60 -19.47 -15.66
C ILE A 133 -25.16 -18.81 -16.92
N ARG A 134 -25.82 -19.57 -17.81
CA ARG A 134 -26.47 -19.00 -19.00
C ARG A 134 -27.53 -17.97 -18.62
N GLN A 135 -28.35 -18.28 -17.62
CA GLN A 135 -29.35 -17.34 -17.11
C GLN A 135 -28.69 -16.09 -16.49
N ALA A 136 -27.61 -16.27 -15.74
CA ALA A 136 -26.84 -15.17 -15.16
C ALA A 136 -26.30 -14.22 -16.23
N ARG A 137 -25.80 -14.76 -17.35
CA ARG A 137 -25.35 -13.95 -18.50
C ARG A 137 -26.50 -13.19 -19.14
N VAL A 138 -27.68 -13.79 -19.26
CA VAL A 138 -28.89 -13.10 -19.77
C VAL A 138 -29.29 -11.95 -18.84
N GLU A 139 -29.33 -12.18 -17.53
CA GLU A 139 -29.65 -11.12 -16.56
C GLU A 139 -28.59 -10.01 -16.55
N LYS A 140 -27.32 -10.34 -16.76
CA LYS A 140 -26.24 -9.36 -16.92
C LYS A 140 -26.42 -8.51 -18.18
N MET A 141 -26.80 -9.10 -19.32
CA MET A 141 -27.13 -8.35 -20.54
C MET A 141 -28.33 -7.42 -20.35
N ARG A 142 -29.24 -7.76 -19.44
CA ARG A 142 -30.38 -6.91 -19.03
C ARG A 142 -30.01 -5.86 -17.97
N ASN A 143 -28.71 -5.72 -17.66
CA ASN A 143 -28.19 -4.83 -16.62
C ASN A 143 -28.65 -5.17 -15.18
N ASN A 144 -29.19 -6.39 -14.96
CA ASN A 144 -29.59 -6.89 -13.65
C ASN A 144 -28.41 -7.59 -12.95
N VAL A 145 -27.37 -6.83 -12.60
CA VAL A 145 -26.12 -7.36 -12.02
C VAL A 145 -26.38 -8.12 -10.72
N ALA A 146 -27.25 -7.62 -9.85
CA ALA A 146 -27.57 -8.28 -8.57
C ALA A 146 -28.15 -9.70 -8.76
N ARG A 147 -29.04 -9.87 -9.75
CA ARG A 147 -29.64 -11.17 -10.05
C ARG A 147 -28.63 -12.10 -10.73
N SER A 148 -27.74 -11.54 -11.56
CA SER A 148 -26.65 -12.29 -12.18
C SER A 148 -25.72 -12.92 -11.14
N THR A 149 -25.26 -12.15 -10.16
CA THR A 149 -24.41 -12.66 -9.08
C THR A 149 -25.12 -13.73 -8.25
N GLU A 150 -26.40 -13.52 -7.90
CA GLU A 150 -27.16 -14.51 -7.14
C GLU A 150 -27.23 -15.86 -7.89
N LEU A 151 -27.46 -15.82 -9.21
CA LEU A 151 -27.46 -17.01 -10.05
C LEU A 151 -26.06 -17.67 -10.14
N ILE A 152 -24.98 -16.89 -10.19
CA ILE A 152 -23.60 -17.41 -10.17
C ILE A 152 -23.30 -18.08 -8.82
N LYS A 153 -23.76 -17.50 -7.72
CA LYS A 153 -23.63 -18.08 -6.38
C LYS A 153 -24.41 -19.39 -6.24
N GLN A 154 -25.64 -19.45 -6.75
CA GLN A 154 -26.41 -20.69 -6.81
C GLN A 154 -25.69 -21.75 -7.66
N ALA A 155 -25.07 -21.34 -8.78
CA ALA A 155 -24.26 -22.26 -9.58
C ALA A 155 -23.06 -22.81 -8.80
N SER A 156 -22.38 -21.99 -7.99
CA SER A 156 -21.26 -22.44 -7.14
C SER A 156 -21.68 -23.33 -5.98
N GLU A 157 -22.91 -23.19 -5.48
CA GLU A 157 -23.48 -24.09 -4.49
C GLU A 157 -23.86 -25.46 -5.11
N VAL A 158 -24.36 -25.46 -6.35
CA VAL A 158 -24.77 -26.69 -7.06
C VAL A 158 -23.58 -27.50 -7.56
N ALA A 159 -22.55 -26.84 -8.11
CA ALA A 159 -21.38 -27.50 -8.69
C ALA A 159 -20.08 -26.77 -8.30
N PRO A 160 -19.64 -26.89 -7.02
CA PRO A 160 -18.44 -26.22 -6.53
C PRO A 160 -17.14 -26.69 -7.22
N GLY A 161 -17.13 -27.93 -7.73
CA GLY A 161 -16.01 -28.52 -8.47
C GLY A 161 -16.08 -28.36 -9.99
N SER A 162 -16.94 -27.46 -10.52
CA SER A 162 -16.97 -27.16 -11.96
C SER A 162 -16.03 -26.01 -12.30
N ALA A 163 -15.11 -26.23 -13.24
CA ALA A 163 -14.18 -25.20 -13.71
C ALA A 163 -14.92 -23.99 -14.31
N ALA A 164 -15.99 -24.24 -15.09
CA ALA A 164 -16.81 -23.18 -15.69
C ALA A 164 -17.53 -22.30 -14.65
N VAL A 165 -17.93 -22.90 -13.52
CA VAL A 165 -18.57 -22.17 -12.41
C VAL A 165 -17.54 -21.32 -11.68
N LEU A 166 -16.36 -21.85 -11.40
CA LEU A 166 -15.27 -21.12 -10.76
C LEU A 166 -14.75 -19.99 -11.66
N GLU A 167 -14.73 -20.18 -12.97
CA GLU A 167 -14.44 -19.14 -13.96
C GLU A 167 -15.49 -18.02 -13.91
N ALA A 168 -16.78 -18.36 -13.95
CA ALA A 168 -17.87 -17.38 -13.89
C ALA A 168 -17.88 -16.59 -12.56
N LEU A 169 -17.55 -17.26 -11.45
CA LEU A 169 -17.39 -16.64 -10.15
C LEU A 169 -16.17 -15.70 -10.12
N GLY A 170 -15.04 -16.11 -10.71
CA GLY A 170 -13.87 -15.26 -10.87
C GLY A 170 -14.18 -14.00 -11.67
N ASP A 171 -14.92 -14.12 -12.78
CA ASP A 171 -15.34 -13.00 -13.62
C ASP A 171 -16.22 -11.99 -12.84
N ASP A 172 -17.19 -12.48 -12.06
CA ASP A 172 -18.05 -11.64 -11.21
C ASP A 172 -17.22 -10.93 -10.11
N LEU A 173 -16.25 -11.61 -9.50
CA LEU A 173 -15.33 -11.03 -8.51
C LEU A 173 -14.41 -9.96 -9.12
N MET A 174 -13.92 -10.16 -10.35
CA MET A 174 -13.11 -9.17 -11.07
C MET A 174 -13.90 -7.89 -11.35
N GLU A 175 -15.18 -8.02 -11.71
CA GLU A 175 -16.07 -6.86 -11.91
C GLU A 175 -16.31 -6.09 -10.61
N ARG A 176 -16.39 -6.80 -9.48
CA ARG A 176 -16.49 -6.21 -8.14
C ARG A 176 -15.17 -5.65 -7.59
N ARG A 177 -14.08 -5.69 -8.37
CA ARG A 177 -12.72 -5.30 -7.96
C ARG A 177 -12.14 -6.13 -6.81
N LEU A 178 -12.70 -7.31 -6.53
CA LEU A 178 -12.21 -8.24 -5.52
C LEU A 178 -11.11 -9.14 -6.09
N VAL A 179 -10.03 -8.53 -6.58
CA VAL A 179 -8.99 -9.20 -7.38
C VAL A 179 -8.34 -10.39 -6.65
N LYS A 180 -8.08 -10.27 -5.34
CA LYS A 180 -7.50 -11.36 -4.54
C LYS A 180 -8.36 -12.63 -4.55
N GLN A 181 -9.67 -12.47 -4.39
CA GLN A 181 -10.60 -13.60 -4.38
C GLN A 181 -10.77 -14.17 -5.78
N ALA A 182 -10.78 -13.33 -6.81
CA ALA A 182 -10.82 -13.77 -8.21
C ALA A 182 -9.60 -14.63 -8.57
N VAL A 183 -8.39 -14.23 -8.16
CA VAL A 183 -7.16 -15.02 -8.36
C VAL A 183 -7.29 -16.41 -7.74
N ALA A 184 -7.83 -16.51 -6.52
CA ALA A 184 -8.07 -17.82 -5.88
C ALA A 184 -9.06 -18.68 -6.67
N ALA A 185 -10.17 -18.09 -7.15
CA ALA A 185 -11.17 -18.79 -7.96
C ALA A 185 -10.59 -19.30 -9.29
N TYR A 186 -9.85 -18.47 -10.02
CA TYR A 186 -9.20 -18.88 -11.26
C TYR A 186 -8.08 -19.90 -11.03
N LYS A 187 -7.33 -19.81 -9.92
CA LYS A 187 -6.33 -20.82 -9.53
C LYS A 187 -6.98 -22.19 -9.36
N ARG A 188 -8.14 -22.26 -8.69
CA ARG A 188 -8.92 -23.50 -8.54
C ARG A 188 -9.44 -24.01 -9.88
N ALA A 189 -9.99 -23.14 -10.72
CA ALA A 189 -10.47 -23.50 -12.05
C ALA A 189 -9.34 -24.08 -12.93
N SER A 190 -8.14 -23.47 -12.89
CA SER A 190 -6.95 -23.93 -13.63
C SER A 190 -6.43 -25.29 -13.15
N ARG A 191 -6.58 -25.61 -11.86
CA ARG A 191 -6.25 -26.95 -11.32
C ARG A 191 -7.20 -28.03 -11.85
N LEU A 192 -8.47 -27.71 -12.05
CA LEU A 192 -9.48 -28.65 -12.54
C LEU A 192 -9.39 -28.88 -14.05
N GLU A 193 -9.10 -27.83 -14.82
CA GLU A 193 -8.89 -27.92 -16.26
C GLU A 193 -7.53 -27.32 -16.67
N PRO A 194 -6.41 -28.04 -16.45
CA PRO A 194 -5.06 -27.54 -16.79
C PRO A 194 -4.84 -27.27 -18.28
N LYS A 195 -5.71 -27.78 -19.16
CA LYS A 195 -5.64 -27.59 -20.62
C LYS A 195 -6.51 -26.43 -21.11
N ASN A 196 -7.26 -25.77 -20.23
CA ASN A 196 -8.14 -24.68 -20.61
C ASN A 196 -7.36 -23.35 -20.64
N VAL A 197 -6.93 -22.98 -21.85
CA VAL A 197 -6.15 -21.75 -22.12
C VAL A 197 -6.89 -20.49 -21.65
N ALA A 198 -8.23 -20.45 -21.77
CA ALA A 198 -9.00 -19.27 -21.40
C ALA A 198 -8.97 -19.02 -19.88
N VAL A 199 -9.02 -20.07 -19.08
CA VAL A 199 -8.93 -19.98 -17.62
C VAL A 199 -7.52 -19.60 -17.18
N GLU A 200 -6.50 -20.16 -17.83
CA GLU A 200 -5.09 -19.83 -17.56
C GLU A 200 -4.78 -18.36 -17.90
N GLU A 201 -5.27 -17.86 -19.05
CA GLU A 201 -5.13 -16.47 -19.44
C GLU A 201 -5.79 -15.53 -18.41
N LYS A 202 -7.03 -15.83 -18.01
CA LYS A 202 -7.75 -15.06 -16.98
C LYS A 202 -7.02 -15.08 -15.63
N PHE A 203 -6.49 -16.24 -15.22
CA PHE A 203 -5.69 -16.36 -14.01
C PHE A 203 -4.44 -15.48 -14.08
N ALA A 204 -3.68 -15.57 -15.18
CA ALA A 204 -2.47 -14.77 -15.38
C ALA A 204 -2.77 -13.27 -15.36
N LEU A 205 -3.82 -12.82 -16.04
CA LEU A 205 -4.25 -11.42 -16.05
C LEU A 205 -4.67 -10.94 -14.65
N ALA A 206 -5.45 -11.75 -13.93
CA ALA A 206 -5.87 -11.43 -12.57
C ALA A 206 -4.66 -11.36 -11.61
N ALA A 207 -3.68 -12.26 -11.75
CA ALA A 207 -2.46 -12.26 -10.95
C ALA A 207 -1.58 -11.03 -11.23
N LEU A 208 -1.42 -10.65 -12.49
CA LEU A 208 -0.71 -9.42 -12.88
C LEU A 208 -1.40 -8.16 -12.34
N GLN A 209 -2.73 -8.14 -12.40
CA GLN A 209 -3.52 -7.04 -11.85
C GLN A 209 -3.34 -6.97 -10.33
N LEU A 210 -3.37 -8.10 -9.63
CA LEU A 210 -3.14 -8.15 -8.18
C LEU A 210 -1.76 -7.61 -7.80
N GLN A 211 -0.72 -8.00 -8.53
CA GLN A 211 0.64 -7.50 -8.33
C GLN A 211 0.74 -5.99 -8.60
N SER A 212 0.04 -5.51 -9.63
CA SER A 212 -0.01 -4.08 -9.96
C SER A 212 -0.66 -3.26 -8.84
N PHE A 213 -1.77 -3.73 -8.25
CA PHE A 213 -2.39 -3.07 -7.09
C PHE A 213 -1.52 -3.11 -5.84
N GLY A 214 -0.86 -4.24 -5.56
CA GLY A 214 0.13 -4.33 -4.49
C GLY A 214 1.26 -3.32 -4.67
N SER A 215 1.78 -3.20 -5.90
CA SER A 215 2.81 -2.21 -6.23
C SER A 215 2.33 -0.77 -6.06
N LEU A 216 1.06 -0.47 -6.31
CA LEU A 216 0.50 0.88 -6.19
C LEU A 216 0.27 1.27 -4.73
N ASP A 217 -0.24 0.35 -3.90
CA ASP A 217 -0.36 0.55 -2.46
C ASP A 217 1.02 0.66 -1.79
N ASP A 218 1.99 -0.15 -2.23
CA ASP A 218 3.38 -0.05 -1.78
C ASP A 218 4.04 1.25 -2.26
N GLN A 219 3.73 1.73 -3.47
CA GLN A 219 4.18 3.03 -4.02
C GLN A 219 3.55 4.23 -3.30
N MET A 220 2.27 4.17 -2.93
CA MET A 220 1.62 5.23 -2.14
C MET A 220 2.12 5.23 -0.69
N ARG A 221 2.44 4.05 -0.14
CA ARG A 221 3.08 3.94 1.18
C ARG A 221 4.51 4.47 1.16
N SER A 222 5.31 4.18 0.13
CA SER A 222 6.68 4.70 0.03
C SER A 222 6.74 6.22 -0.21
N MET A 223 5.69 6.83 -0.76
CA MET A 223 5.54 8.29 -0.82
C MET A 223 5.19 8.93 0.52
N SER A 224 4.53 8.22 1.43
CA SER A 224 4.05 8.76 2.71
C SER A 224 5.02 8.58 3.88
N ASP A 225 6.13 7.86 3.67
CA ASP A 225 7.17 7.64 4.68
C ASP A 225 8.43 8.49 4.37
N PRO A 226 8.65 9.65 5.02
CA PRO A 226 9.79 10.53 4.73
C PRO A 226 11.16 9.91 5.06
N LEU A 227 11.18 8.75 5.73
CA LEU A 227 12.37 8.14 6.31
C LEU A 227 12.91 6.93 5.51
N LEU A 228 12.13 6.39 4.56
CA LEU A 228 12.56 5.29 3.67
C LEU A 228 13.11 5.76 2.31
N LEU A 229 13.35 7.06 2.13
CA LEU A 229 13.94 7.69 0.93
C LEU A 229 15.42 7.30 0.68
N SER A 230 15.84 6.06 0.95
CA SER A 230 17.22 5.62 0.81
C SER A 230 17.57 5.17 -0.61
N ARG A 231 18.28 6.07 -1.31
CA ARG A 231 19.35 5.88 -2.32
C ARG A 231 19.14 4.97 -3.55
N GLU A 232 18.49 3.81 -3.47
CA GLU A 232 18.32 2.89 -4.62
C GLU A 232 17.28 3.42 -5.65
N ASP A 233 16.27 4.15 -5.20
CA ASP A 233 15.24 4.76 -6.07
C ASP A 233 15.72 5.96 -6.88
N THR A 234 16.91 6.49 -6.60
CA THR A 234 17.40 7.74 -7.23
C THR A 234 17.47 7.65 -8.76
N LEU A 235 17.66 6.45 -9.31
CA LEU A 235 17.69 6.18 -10.75
C LEU A 235 16.28 6.08 -11.36
N ALA A 236 15.31 5.51 -10.64
CA ALA A 236 13.90 5.50 -11.06
C ALA A 236 13.28 6.91 -10.97
N ARG A 237 13.79 7.80 -10.09
CA ARG A 237 13.32 9.17 -9.88
C ARG A 237 13.65 10.17 -10.99
N VAL A 238 14.64 9.91 -11.84
CA VAL A 238 15.05 10.86 -12.91
C VAL A 238 13.93 11.11 -13.95
N PRO A 239 13.29 10.08 -14.54
CA PRO A 239 12.18 10.31 -15.48
C PRO A 239 10.97 10.98 -14.80
N TYR A 240 10.63 10.57 -13.57
CA TYR A 240 9.53 11.20 -12.83
C TYR A 240 9.83 12.65 -12.44
N ALA A 241 11.05 12.95 -11.99
CA ALA A 241 11.47 14.31 -11.69
C ALA A 241 11.50 15.21 -12.94
N ALA A 242 11.83 14.64 -14.11
CA ALA A 242 11.76 15.35 -15.38
C ALA A 242 10.32 15.66 -15.79
N VAL A 243 9.40 14.69 -15.69
CA VAL A 243 7.96 14.89 -15.96
C VAL A 243 7.37 15.91 -14.99
N LEU A 244 7.67 15.79 -13.69
CA LEU A 244 7.13 16.68 -12.68
C LEU A 244 7.67 18.12 -12.82
N SER A 245 8.93 18.28 -13.26
CA SER A 245 9.51 19.59 -13.56
C SER A 245 8.96 20.23 -14.84
N ALA A 246 8.36 19.43 -15.74
CA ALA A 246 7.69 19.97 -16.92
C ALA A 246 6.38 20.70 -16.55
N PHE A 247 5.71 20.27 -15.47
CA PHE A 247 4.50 20.94 -14.98
C PHE A 247 4.81 22.03 -13.95
N PHE A 248 5.75 21.77 -13.03
CA PHE A 248 6.09 22.70 -11.97
C PHE A 248 7.62 22.80 -11.82
N PRO A 249 8.24 23.87 -12.36
CA PRO A 249 9.68 24.03 -12.25
C PRO A 249 10.09 24.08 -10.77
N GLY A 250 11.11 23.29 -10.42
CA GLY A 250 11.62 23.15 -9.06
C GLY A 250 11.13 21.90 -8.31
N VAL A 251 9.94 21.36 -8.63
CA VAL A 251 9.38 20.20 -7.90
C VAL A 251 10.20 18.92 -8.16
N GLY A 252 10.68 18.69 -9.38
CA GLY A 252 11.55 17.55 -9.65
C GLY A 252 12.89 17.63 -8.91
N HIS A 253 13.40 18.83 -8.61
CA HIS A 253 14.59 18.99 -7.78
C HIS A 253 14.32 18.64 -6.31
N LEU A 254 13.07 18.81 -5.82
CA LEU A 254 12.65 18.33 -4.49
C LEU A 254 12.60 16.80 -4.44
N VAL A 255 12.08 16.15 -5.49
CA VAL A 255 12.04 14.68 -5.60
C VAL A 255 13.44 14.06 -5.65
N LEU A 256 14.41 14.78 -6.23
CA LEU A 256 15.82 14.40 -6.24
C LEU A 256 16.57 14.71 -4.92
N GLY A 257 15.89 15.22 -3.90
CA GLY A 257 16.48 15.56 -2.60
C GLY A 257 17.27 16.88 -2.58
N GLN A 258 17.30 17.63 -3.69
CA GLN A 258 17.93 18.95 -3.77
C GLN A 258 16.96 20.03 -3.29
N THR A 259 16.60 19.97 -2.00
CA THR A 259 15.54 20.81 -1.40
C THR A 259 15.79 22.30 -1.57
N THR A 260 17.01 22.77 -1.32
CA THR A 260 17.38 24.19 -1.43
C THR A 260 17.19 24.74 -2.84
N LYS A 261 17.66 24.00 -3.86
CA LYS A 261 17.51 24.39 -5.26
C LYS A 261 16.07 24.27 -5.74
N GLY A 262 15.36 23.21 -5.34
CA GLY A 262 13.97 23.00 -5.69
C GLY A 262 13.06 24.12 -5.18
N PHE A 263 13.20 24.51 -3.92
CA PHE A 263 12.45 25.64 -3.36
C PHE A 263 12.84 26.98 -3.97
N ALA A 264 14.13 27.22 -4.26
CA ALA A 264 14.57 28.47 -4.89
C ALA A 264 13.99 28.65 -6.30
N ILE A 265 14.02 27.58 -7.12
CA ILE A 265 13.47 27.58 -8.48
C ILE A 265 11.94 27.75 -8.43
N LEU A 266 11.26 27.00 -7.55
CA LEU A 266 9.82 27.04 -7.40
C LEU A 266 9.35 28.44 -6.94
N ALA A 267 10.00 29.02 -5.94
CA ALA A 267 9.69 30.36 -5.44
C ALA A 267 9.91 31.43 -6.51
N GLY A 268 11.03 31.37 -7.24
CA GLY A 268 11.32 32.30 -8.33
C GLY A 268 10.26 32.24 -9.45
N TRP A 269 9.82 31.04 -9.81
CA TRP A 269 8.76 30.86 -10.82
C TRP A 269 7.40 31.38 -10.34
N VAL A 270 7.01 31.10 -9.09
CA VAL A 270 5.77 31.63 -8.50
C VAL A 270 5.79 33.16 -8.45
N ILE A 271 6.92 33.77 -8.09
CA ILE A 271 7.08 35.24 -8.12
C ILE A 271 6.87 35.78 -9.54
N CYS A 272 7.42 35.12 -10.56
CA CYS A 272 7.21 35.53 -11.96
C CYS A 272 5.74 35.42 -12.38
N ILE A 273 5.03 34.37 -11.95
CA ILE A 273 3.59 34.21 -12.21
C ILE A 273 2.78 35.31 -11.52
N VAL A 274 3.01 35.56 -10.24
CA VAL A 274 2.32 36.59 -9.48
C VAL A 274 2.55 37.96 -10.12
N TRP A 275 3.80 38.24 -10.52
CA TRP A 275 4.14 39.47 -11.22
C TRP A 275 3.39 39.60 -12.56
N ALA A 276 3.34 38.53 -13.37
CA ALA A 276 2.60 38.52 -14.64
C ALA A 276 1.08 38.69 -14.45
N ILE A 277 0.49 38.09 -13.42
CA ILE A 277 -0.94 38.25 -13.07
C ILE A 277 -1.25 39.70 -12.72
N THR A 278 -0.34 40.39 -12.02
CA THR A 278 -0.53 41.79 -11.62
C THR A 278 -0.55 42.72 -12.84
N GLN A 279 0.01 42.29 -13.98
CA GLN A 279 0.06 43.01 -15.24
C GLN A 279 -0.93 42.48 -16.30
N ARG A 280 -2.00 41.79 -15.87
CA ARG A 280 -3.01 41.15 -16.75
C ARG A 280 -3.59 42.10 -17.81
N ASN A 281 -3.76 43.39 -17.48
CA ASN A 281 -4.30 44.39 -18.40
C ASN A 281 -3.33 44.73 -19.55
N ASP A 282 -2.02 44.68 -19.28
CA ASP A 282 -0.97 44.96 -20.28
C ASP A 282 -0.76 43.76 -21.22
N LEU A 283 -1.00 42.53 -20.75
CA LEU A 283 -1.01 41.33 -21.59
C LEU A 283 -2.13 41.38 -22.64
N GLU A 284 -3.34 41.76 -22.22
CA GLU A 284 -4.48 41.90 -23.11
C GLU A 284 -4.22 42.97 -24.19
N MET A 285 -3.52 44.05 -23.83
CA MET A 285 -3.10 45.09 -24.77
C MET A 285 -2.14 44.55 -25.84
N ILE A 286 -1.16 43.71 -25.47
CA ILE A 286 -0.24 43.07 -26.45
C ILE A 286 -1.00 42.17 -27.43
N PHE A 287 -1.93 41.34 -26.94
CA PHE A 287 -2.73 40.46 -27.80
C PHE A 287 -3.58 41.25 -28.80
N ARG A 288 -4.11 42.41 -28.39
CA ARG A 288 -4.88 43.30 -29.27
C ARG A 288 -4.01 44.04 -30.28
N THR A 289 -2.77 44.39 -29.93
CA THR A 289 -1.80 44.98 -30.86
C THR A 289 -1.35 44.00 -31.95
N VAL A 290 -1.17 42.71 -31.60
CA VAL A 290 -0.90 41.64 -32.59
C VAL A 290 -2.08 41.46 -33.58
N GLY A 291 -3.30 41.78 -33.15
CA GLY A 291 -4.51 41.83 -33.99
C GLY A 291 -4.67 43.08 -34.88
N GLY A 292 -3.65 43.93 -35.00
CA GLY A 292 -3.64 45.08 -35.93
C GLY A 292 -4.19 46.39 -35.35
N GLN A 293 -4.38 46.51 -34.04
CA GLN A 293 -4.75 47.79 -33.41
C GLN A 293 -3.54 48.59 -32.92
N SER A 294 -3.36 49.79 -33.47
CA SER A 294 -2.25 50.70 -33.18
C SER A 294 -2.39 51.40 -31.83
N ARG A 295 -2.04 50.70 -30.74
CA ARG A 295 -1.73 51.31 -29.43
C ARG A 295 -0.35 50.89 -28.98
N HIS A 296 0.37 51.79 -28.29
CA HIS A 296 1.71 51.54 -27.75
C HIS A 296 1.63 50.52 -26.60
N PRO A 297 2.09 49.27 -26.78
CA PRO A 297 2.01 48.28 -25.73
C PRO A 297 3.12 48.52 -24.68
N ASN A 298 2.82 48.23 -23.43
CA ASN A 298 3.82 48.28 -22.35
C ASN A 298 4.64 47.00 -22.35
N TYR A 299 5.85 47.05 -22.90
CA TYR A 299 6.73 45.88 -23.02
C TYR A 299 7.31 45.38 -21.68
N VAL A 300 7.12 46.11 -20.58
CA VAL A 300 7.55 45.70 -19.24
C VAL A 300 6.94 44.34 -18.84
N VAL A 301 5.76 44.00 -19.39
CA VAL A 301 5.09 42.73 -19.11
C VAL A 301 5.76 41.50 -19.73
N LEU A 302 6.64 41.69 -20.70
CA LEU A 302 7.45 40.60 -21.26
C LEU A 302 8.58 40.16 -20.32
N LEU A 303 8.95 41.03 -19.37
CA LEU A 303 10.08 40.80 -18.47
C LEU A 303 9.86 39.61 -17.49
N PRO A 304 8.74 39.50 -16.75
CA PRO A 304 8.48 38.30 -15.93
C PRO A 304 8.32 37.03 -16.77
N ILE A 305 7.79 37.12 -17.99
CA ILE A 305 7.64 35.98 -18.90
C ILE A 305 9.01 35.49 -19.39
N ALA A 306 9.88 36.41 -19.80
CA ALA A 306 11.23 36.08 -20.23
C ALA A 306 12.06 35.47 -19.09
N ILE A 307 11.97 36.02 -17.88
CA ILE A 307 12.65 35.48 -16.70
C ILE A 307 12.10 34.09 -16.35
N GLY A 308 10.78 33.92 -16.35
CA GLY A 308 10.14 32.62 -16.12
C GLY A 308 10.56 31.57 -17.15
N ALA A 309 10.67 31.95 -18.43
CA ALA A 309 11.14 31.07 -19.49
C ALA A 309 12.62 30.67 -19.33
N VAL A 310 13.49 31.61 -18.92
CA VAL A 310 14.90 31.33 -18.62
C VAL A 310 15.03 30.35 -17.44
N ILE A 311 14.27 30.56 -16.37
CA ILE A 311 14.23 29.63 -15.22
C ILE A 311 13.77 28.25 -15.68
N TYR A 312 12.71 28.16 -16.48
CA TYR A 312 12.17 26.90 -16.98
C TYR A 312 13.19 26.13 -17.84
N VAL A 313 13.84 26.81 -18.79
CA VAL A 313 14.90 26.22 -19.63
C VAL A 313 16.10 25.78 -18.80
N SER A 314 16.53 26.59 -17.83
CA SER A 314 17.61 26.24 -16.89
C SER A 314 17.29 24.98 -16.08
N THR A 315 16.02 24.82 -15.69
CA THR A 315 15.54 23.65 -14.96
C THR A 315 15.66 22.39 -15.83
N LEU A 316 15.25 22.45 -17.10
CA LEU A 316 15.36 21.33 -18.04
C LEU A 316 16.81 20.94 -18.35
N MET A 317 17.70 21.93 -18.51
CA MET A 317 19.12 21.66 -18.77
C MET A 317 19.82 20.98 -17.59
N SER A 318 19.40 21.28 -16.36
CA SER A 318 19.98 20.71 -15.14
C SER A 318 19.77 19.19 -15.01
N PHE A 319 18.74 18.63 -15.66
CA PHE A 319 18.49 17.18 -15.67
C PHE A 319 19.42 16.41 -16.62
N LYS A 320 19.94 17.05 -17.67
CA LYS A 320 20.70 16.39 -18.75
C LYS A 320 22.07 15.84 -18.28
N GLY A 321 22.57 16.29 -17.13
CA GLY A 321 23.85 15.83 -16.54
C GLY A 321 23.74 14.64 -15.58
N MET A 322 22.53 14.21 -15.19
CA MET A 322 22.34 13.30 -14.04
C MET A 322 22.28 11.80 -14.41
N SER A 323 22.21 11.44 -15.69
CA SER A 323 21.98 10.05 -16.14
C SER A 323 23.25 9.18 -16.25
N ARG A 324 24.45 9.71 -15.98
CA ARG A 324 25.72 9.02 -16.31
C ARG A 324 26.44 8.32 -15.16
N THR A 325 25.90 8.33 -13.94
CA THR A 325 26.53 7.64 -12.80
C THR A 325 25.86 6.31 -12.54
N THR A 326 25.92 5.40 -13.52
CA THR A 326 25.53 4.00 -13.38
C THR A 326 26.58 3.28 -12.53
N VAL A 327 26.36 3.17 -11.22
CA VAL A 327 27.09 2.19 -10.40
C VAL A 327 26.60 0.81 -10.83
N LYS A 328 27.40 0.14 -11.66
CA LYS A 328 27.13 -1.21 -12.17
C LYS A 328 27.08 -2.16 -10.95
N LYS A 329 25.90 -2.65 -10.58
CA LYS A 329 25.73 -3.64 -9.51
C LYS A 329 26.44 -4.93 -9.95
N ASN A 330 27.52 -5.31 -9.26
CA ASN A 330 28.15 -6.60 -9.48
C ASN A 330 27.20 -7.68 -8.98
N ILE A 331 26.52 -8.36 -9.92
CA ILE A 331 25.67 -9.50 -9.64
C ILE A 331 26.59 -10.68 -9.37
N HIS A 332 26.72 -11.09 -8.12
CA HIS A 332 27.35 -12.36 -7.77
C HIS A 332 26.44 -13.49 -8.27
N ARG A 333 26.85 -14.13 -9.37
CA ARG A 333 26.23 -15.37 -9.82
C ARG A 333 26.79 -16.51 -8.96
N PRO A 334 25.95 -17.38 -8.37
CA PRO A 334 26.46 -18.60 -7.75
C PRO A 334 27.20 -19.43 -8.82
N PRO A 335 28.29 -20.12 -8.46
CA PRO A 335 29.01 -20.97 -9.40
C PRO A 335 28.08 -22.10 -9.89
N PRO A 336 28.23 -22.55 -11.15
CA PRO A 336 27.44 -23.66 -11.66
C PRO A 336 27.69 -24.92 -10.80
N PRO A 337 26.66 -25.76 -10.58
CA PRO A 337 26.83 -27.01 -9.86
C PRO A 337 27.85 -27.89 -10.60
N THR A 338 28.97 -28.17 -9.95
CA THR A 338 30.03 -29.04 -10.46
C THR A 338 29.52 -30.48 -10.56
N GLU A 339 29.82 -31.14 -11.68
CA GLU A 339 29.51 -32.55 -12.03
C GLU A 339 30.19 -33.58 -11.10
N GLY A 340 29.95 -33.52 -9.80
CA GLY A 340 30.66 -34.33 -8.80
C GLY A 340 29.84 -34.73 -7.58
N GLY A 341 28.52 -34.81 -7.71
CA GLY A 341 27.65 -35.34 -6.66
C GLY A 341 26.53 -36.16 -7.30
N ASN A 342 26.51 -37.47 -6.99
CA ASN A 342 25.50 -38.43 -7.40
C ASN A 342 24.09 -37.82 -7.42
N LEU A 343 23.54 -37.64 -8.63
CA LEU A 343 22.11 -37.49 -8.81
C LEU A 343 21.50 -38.90 -8.80
N PRO A 344 20.52 -39.20 -7.94
CA PRO A 344 19.85 -40.50 -7.91
C PRO A 344 18.79 -40.51 -9.02
N PHE A 345 19.23 -40.76 -10.25
CA PHE A 345 18.36 -41.19 -11.33
C PHE A 345 18.96 -42.46 -11.92
N GLU A 346 18.67 -43.59 -11.25
CA GLU A 346 18.63 -44.91 -11.91
C GLU A 346 17.23 -45.12 -12.49
#